data_AF-A0A1Q4AJD8-F1
#
_entry.id   AF-A0A1Q4AJD8-F1
#
_cell.length_a   1.000
_cell.length_b   1.000
_cell.length_c   1.000
_cell.angle_alpha   90.00
_cell.angle_beta   90.00
_cell.angle_gamma   90.00
#
_symmetry.space_group_name_H-M   'P 1'
#
loop_
_entity.id
_entity.type
_entity.pdbx_description
1 polymer ?
#
loop_
_entity_poly.entity_id
_entity_poly.type
_entity_poly.pdbx_seq_one_letter_code
_entity_poly.pdbx_strand_id
1 'polypeptide(L)'
;MLPIPCGRDWGVILRTFGLVAAGLATWAIVQGIAFKMTGGGHGWLAPFWTSLCLVVLSPTVFVAVLASRSLSLVVETSVSMATLMLDVFLFESIVGSERDYFLVTWDRAPGALVLWVALWAAWHILVLVSVLRRYGLRSAARTAAE
;
A
#
# COMPACT_ATOMS: atom_id res chain seq x y z
N MET A 1 -1.98 8.29 -45.76
CA MET A 1 -1.90 7.06 -44.94
C MET A 1 -0.92 7.31 -43.81
N LEU A 2 -1.41 7.52 -42.59
CA LEU A 2 -0.55 7.63 -41.40
C LEU A 2 -0.23 6.20 -40.92
N PRO A 3 1.03 5.88 -40.61
CA PRO A 3 1.38 4.58 -40.08
C PRO A 3 0.80 4.43 -38.67
N ILE A 4 -0.05 3.42 -38.48
CA ILE A 4 -0.50 2.98 -37.16
C ILE A 4 0.73 2.35 -36.49
N PRO A 5 1.25 2.87 -35.36
CA PRO A 5 2.36 2.24 -34.66
C PRO A 5 1.86 0.94 -34.03
N CYS A 6 1.92 -0.15 -34.79
CA CYS A 6 1.60 -1.50 -34.34
C CYS A 6 2.84 -2.12 -33.66
N GLY A 7 3.31 -1.46 -32.60
CA GLY A 7 4.32 -1.97 -31.68
C GLY A 7 3.68 -2.10 -30.31
N ARG A 8 2.84 -3.13 -30.12
CA ARG A 8 2.20 -3.38 -28.83
C ARG A 8 3.29 -3.85 -27.87
N ASP A 9 3.67 -2.99 -26.92
CA ASP A 9 4.63 -3.25 -25.84
C ASP A 9 4.11 -4.35 -24.89
N TRP A 10 4.07 -5.60 -25.36
CA TRP A 10 3.61 -6.75 -24.58
C TRP A 10 4.40 -6.90 -23.27
N GLY A 11 5.70 -6.56 -23.28
CA GLY A 11 6.53 -6.55 -22.07
C GLY A 11 6.05 -5.57 -20.99
N VAL A 12 5.52 -4.41 -21.39
CA VAL A 12 4.96 -3.42 -20.45
C VAL A 12 3.64 -3.91 -19.87
N ILE A 13 2.81 -4.54 -20.70
CA ILE A 13 1.53 -5.12 -20.28
C ILE A 13 1.78 -6.24 -19.26
N LEU A 14 2.65 -7.20 -19.58
CA LEU A 14 3.03 -8.33 -18.71
C LEU A 14 3.60 -7.85 -17.37
N ARG A 15 4.50 -6.85 -17.40
CA ARG A 15 5.05 -6.24 -16.17
C ARG A 15 3.97 -5.58 -15.33
N THR A 16 3.05 -4.85 -15.95
CA THR A 16 1.95 -4.18 -15.23
C THR A 16 1.03 -5.21 -14.56
N PHE A 17 0.66 -6.28 -15.28
CA PHE A 17 -0.12 -7.38 -14.72
C PHE A 17 0.61 -8.05 -13.55
N GLY A 18 1.92 -8.30 -13.67
CA GLY A 18 2.72 -8.85 -12.58
C GLY A 18 2.73 -7.97 -11.32
N LEU A 19 2.80 -6.64 -11.49
CA LEU A 19 2.77 -5.69 -10.37
C LEU A 19 1.39 -5.59 -9.72
N VAL A 20 0.32 -5.60 -10.51
CA VAL A 20 -1.05 -5.67 -9.98
C VAL A 20 -1.25 -6.98 -9.20
N ALA A 21 -0.80 -8.11 -9.75
CA ALA A 21 -0.88 -9.40 -9.08
C ALA A 21 -0.08 -9.40 -7.76
N ALA A 22 1.11 -8.80 -7.74
CA ALA A 22 1.92 -8.67 -6.52
C ALA A 22 1.20 -7.81 -5.46
N GLY A 23 0.57 -6.71 -5.86
CA GLY A 23 -0.23 -5.89 -4.95
C GLY A 23 -1.45 -6.65 -4.40
N LEU A 24 -2.20 -7.34 -5.26
CA LEU A 24 -3.33 -8.16 -4.83
C LEU A 24 -2.92 -9.31 -3.91
N ALA A 25 -1.77 -9.96 -4.18
CA ALA A 25 -1.22 -11.01 -3.32
C ALA A 25 -0.82 -10.45 -1.95
N THR A 26 -0.15 -9.28 -1.93
CA THR A 26 0.22 -8.60 -0.68
C THR A 26 -1.01 -8.25 0.13
N TRP A 27 -2.06 -7.72 -0.52
CA TRP A 27 -3.35 -7.45 0.14
C TRP A 27 -3.97 -8.72 0.70
N ALA A 28 -4.04 -9.81 -0.08
CA ALA A 28 -4.64 -11.06 0.35
C ALA A 28 -3.90 -11.67 1.56
N ILE A 29 -2.57 -11.56 1.59
CA ILE A 29 -1.74 -11.99 2.73
C ILE A 29 -2.05 -11.16 3.97
N VAL A 30 -2.05 -9.83 3.84
CA VAL A 30 -2.37 -8.92 4.94
C VAL A 30 -3.78 -9.17 5.46
N GLN A 31 -4.76 -9.32 4.57
CA GLN A 31 -6.16 -9.62 4.92
C GLN A 31 -6.32 -11.01 5.56
N GLY A 32 -5.51 -11.99 5.15
CA GLY A 32 -5.53 -13.35 5.72
C GLY A 32 -4.90 -13.42 7.11
N ILE A 33 -3.77 -12.73 7.32
CA ILE A 33 -3.20 -12.51 8.67
C ILE A 33 -4.24 -11.82 9.54
N ALA A 34 -4.87 -10.81 8.95
CA ALA A 34 -5.91 -10.07 9.59
C ALA A 34 -7.08 -10.96 10.04
N PHE A 35 -7.62 -11.74 9.11
CA PHE A 35 -8.71 -12.65 9.40
C PHE A 35 -8.37 -13.67 10.50
N LYS A 36 -7.13 -14.18 10.53
CA LYS A 36 -6.67 -15.08 11.60
C LYS A 36 -6.66 -14.41 12.97
N MET A 37 -6.35 -13.12 13.03
CA MET A 37 -6.35 -12.35 14.27
C MET A 37 -7.78 -12.03 14.75
N THR A 38 -8.76 -11.86 13.85
CA THR A 38 -10.21 -11.80 14.19
C THR A 38 -10.75 -13.07 14.85
N GLY A 39 -10.25 -14.26 14.49
CA GLY A 39 -10.76 -15.56 14.95
C GLY A 39 -10.63 -15.81 16.46
N GLY A 40 -9.95 -14.93 17.20
CA GLY A 40 -9.80 -14.98 18.65
C GLY A 40 -10.96 -14.39 19.47
N GLY A 41 -12.06 -13.97 18.81
CA GLY A 41 -13.35 -13.66 19.45
C GLY A 41 -13.57 -12.23 19.97
N HIS A 42 -12.59 -11.32 19.86
CA HIS A 42 -12.72 -9.97 20.43
C HIS A 42 -12.19 -8.88 19.47
N GLY A 43 -13.13 -8.08 18.93
CA GLY A 43 -12.94 -6.69 18.49
C GLY A 43 -12.29 -6.39 17.13
N TRP A 44 -11.68 -7.38 16.48
CA TRP A 44 -10.81 -7.16 15.31
C TRP A 44 -11.51 -6.78 13.98
N LEU A 45 -12.78 -6.38 14.05
CA LEU A 45 -13.58 -5.93 12.90
C LEU A 45 -13.06 -4.61 12.34
N ALA A 46 -12.61 -3.68 13.17
CA ALA A 46 -12.15 -2.37 12.72
C ALA A 46 -10.88 -2.44 11.83
N PRO A 47 -9.81 -3.19 12.19
CA PRO A 47 -8.69 -3.45 11.29
C PRO A 47 -9.10 -4.20 10.02
N PHE A 48 -10.10 -5.08 10.09
CA PHE A 48 -10.60 -5.81 8.92
C PHE A 48 -11.28 -4.89 7.89
N TRP A 49 -12.14 -3.97 8.34
CA TRP A 49 -12.85 -3.02 7.48
C TRP A 49 -11.94 -1.95 6.87
N THR A 50 -10.97 -1.46 7.64
CA THR A 50 -9.97 -0.51 7.14
C THR A 50 -9.00 -1.16 6.15
N SER A 51 -8.67 -2.44 6.34
CA SER A 51 -7.82 -3.21 5.43
C SER A 51 -8.50 -3.58 4.09
N LEU A 52 -9.84 -3.51 4.01
CA LEU A 52 -10.56 -3.71 2.74
C LEU A 52 -10.20 -2.64 1.70
N CYS A 53 -9.98 -1.39 2.12
CA CYS A 53 -9.58 -0.31 1.22
C CYS A 53 -8.16 -0.55 0.62
N LEU A 54 -7.34 -1.37 1.28
CA LEU A 54 -6.02 -1.74 0.78
C LEU A 54 -6.09 -2.64 -0.47
N VAL A 55 -7.25 -3.23 -0.81
CA VAL A 55 -7.43 -4.05 -2.02
C VAL A 55 -7.19 -3.25 -3.30
N VAL A 56 -7.54 -1.96 -3.28
CA VAL A 56 -7.36 -1.04 -4.41
C VAL A 56 -6.05 -0.27 -4.28
N LEU A 57 -5.69 0.13 -3.05
CA LEU A 57 -4.49 0.94 -2.82
C LEU A 57 -3.21 0.14 -3.06
N SER A 58 -3.15 -1.11 -2.58
CA SER A 58 -2.01 -2.04 -2.76
C SER A 58 -1.52 -2.15 -4.20
N PRO A 59 -2.35 -2.61 -5.16
CA PRO A 59 -1.94 -2.70 -6.56
C PRO A 59 -1.59 -1.33 -7.16
N THR A 60 -2.24 -0.25 -6.72
CA THR A 60 -1.97 1.09 -7.23
C THR A 60 -0.57 1.59 -6.86
N VAL A 61 -0.11 1.37 -5.62
CA VAL A 61 1.25 1.75 -5.19
C VAL A 61 2.31 0.85 -5.81
N PHE A 62 2.07 -0.46 -5.93
CA PHE A 62 3.00 -1.36 -6.63
C PHE A 62 3.22 -0.93 -8.08
N VAL A 63 2.14 -0.54 -8.78
CA VAL A 63 2.25 0.00 -10.13
C VAL A 63 2.94 1.37 -10.14
N ALA A 64 2.61 2.28 -9.23
CA ALA A 64 3.22 3.62 -9.13
C ALA A 64 4.75 3.55 -8.92
N VAL A 65 5.18 2.74 -7.96
CA VAL A 65 6.57 2.69 -7.49
C VAL A 65 7.45 1.85 -8.40
N LEU A 66 6.97 0.66 -8.79
CA LEU A 66 7.81 -0.35 -9.43
C LEU A 66 7.67 -0.36 -10.95
N ALA A 67 6.60 0.18 -11.54
CA ALA A 67 6.49 0.30 -13.00
C ALA A 67 7.26 1.51 -13.54
N SER A 68 7.70 2.44 -12.67
CA SER A 68 8.36 3.71 -13.06
C SER A 68 7.54 4.56 -14.04
N ARG A 69 6.24 4.27 -14.18
CA ARG A 69 5.31 5.10 -14.93
C ARG A 69 4.89 6.24 -14.01
N SER A 70 5.04 7.47 -14.47
CA SER A 70 4.46 8.61 -13.78
C SER A 70 2.95 8.46 -13.82
N LEU A 71 2.34 7.98 -12.74
CA LEU A 71 0.93 8.28 -12.52
C LEU A 71 0.82 9.80 -12.38
N SER A 72 -0.33 10.37 -12.73
CA SER A 72 -0.56 11.80 -12.52
C SER A 72 -0.21 12.17 -11.06
N LEU A 73 0.41 13.33 -10.84
CA LEU A 73 0.74 13.81 -9.50
C LEU A 73 -0.48 13.77 -8.58
N VAL A 74 -1.63 14.10 -9.16
CA VAL A 74 -2.91 14.05 -8.47
C VAL A 74 -3.21 12.64 -8.00
N VAL A 75 -3.03 11.62 -8.86
CA VAL A 75 -3.34 10.22 -8.50
C VAL A 75 -2.40 9.71 -7.40
N GLU A 76 -1.09 9.91 -7.52
CA GLU A 76 -0.15 9.45 -6.48
C GLU A 76 -0.35 10.20 -5.15
N THR A 77 -0.62 11.51 -5.19
CA THR A 77 -0.89 12.30 -3.99
C THR A 77 -2.18 11.86 -3.33
N SER A 78 -3.25 11.65 -4.11
CA SER A 78 -4.54 11.16 -3.60
C SER A 78 -4.42 9.76 -3.01
N VAL A 79 -3.66 8.86 -3.65
CA VAL A 79 -3.41 7.50 -3.13
C VAL A 79 -2.62 7.56 -1.83
N SER A 80 -1.59 8.41 -1.76
CA SER A 80 -0.78 8.59 -0.55
C SER A 80 -1.61 9.18 0.59
N MET A 81 -2.42 10.21 0.32
CA MET A 81 -3.32 10.80 1.31
C MET A 81 -4.39 9.81 1.78
N ALA A 82 -5.02 9.07 0.87
CA ALA A 82 -6.02 8.06 1.22
C ALA A 82 -5.42 6.96 2.11
N THR A 83 -4.18 6.57 1.82
CA THR A 83 -3.45 5.60 2.65
C THR A 83 -3.22 6.13 4.05
N LEU A 84 -2.69 7.36 4.20
CA LEU A 84 -2.47 7.97 5.50
C LEU A 84 -3.77 8.16 6.30
N MET A 85 -4.88 8.52 5.65
CA MET A 85 -6.17 8.65 6.32
C MET A 85 -6.68 7.30 6.84
N LEU A 86 -6.46 6.22 6.09
CA LEU A 86 -6.80 4.87 6.56
C LEU A 86 -5.95 4.44 7.74
N ASP A 87 -4.66 4.82 7.78
CA ASP A 87 -3.79 4.54 8.92
C ASP A 87 -4.22 5.32 10.18
N VAL A 88 -4.61 6.58 10.03
CA VAL A 88 -5.18 7.37 11.14
C VAL A 88 -6.45 6.71 11.66
N PHE A 89 -7.36 6.33 10.76
CA PHE A 89 -8.61 5.67 11.14
C PHE A 89 -8.37 4.31 11.80
N LEU A 90 -7.40 3.53 11.29
CA LEU A 90 -6.97 2.28 11.90
C LEU A 90 -6.42 2.52 13.31
N PHE A 91 -5.53 3.48 13.47
CA PHE A 91 -4.94 3.83 14.77
C PHE A 91 -6.00 4.29 15.77
N GLU A 92 -6.89 5.21 15.38
CA GLU A 92 -8.00 5.67 16.23
C GLU A 92 -8.92 4.51 16.61
N SER A 93 -9.19 3.59 15.69
CA SER A 93 -10.03 2.43 15.98
C SER A 93 -9.38 1.48 17.00
N ILE A 94 -8.06 1.27 16.91
CA ILE A 94 -7.31 0.44 17.86
C ILE A 94 -7.25 1.12 19.23
N VAL A 95 -6.91 2.41 19.28
CA VAL A 95 -6.78 3.16 20.55
C VAL A 95 -8.12 3.37 21.24
N GLY A 96 -9.19 3.63 20.48
CA GLY A 96 -10.52 3.91 21.01
C GLY A 96 -11.30 2.68 21.44
N SER A 97 -11.09 1.54 20.79
CA SER A 97 -11.92 0.33 21.00
C SER A 97 -11.15 -0.84 21.61
N GLU A 98 -9.82 -0.88 21.44
CA GLU A 98 -9.02 -2.08 21.71
C GLU A 98 -7.67 -1.76 22.38
N ARG A 99 -7.65 -0.99 23.47
CA ARG A 99 -6.41 -0.49 24.08
C ARG A 99 -5.40 -1.60 24.48
N ASP A 100 -5.89 -2.77 24.88
CA ASP A 100 -5.07 -3.94 25.24
C ASP A 100 -4.77 -4.87 24.05
N TYR A 101 -5.18 -4.49 22.84
CA TYR A 101 -5.05 -5.29 21.62
C TYR A 101 -3.63 -5.80 21.38
N PHE A 102 -2.66 -4.89 21.34
CA PHE A 102 -1.28 -5.25 21.06
C PHE A 102 -0.72 -6.21 22.11
N LEU A 103 -1.12 -6.07 23.38
CA LEU A 103 -0.69 -6.95 24.46
C LEU A 103 -1.29 -8.36 24.30
N VAL A 104 -2.60 -8.45 24.10
CA VAL A 104 -3.29 -9.74 23.93
C VAL A 104 -2.80 -10.50 22.69
N THR A 105 -2.59 -9.77 21.58
CA THR A 105 -2.09 -10.36 20.35
C THR A 105 -0.62 -10.77 20.47
N TRP A 106 0.20 -9.99 21.18
CA TRP A 106 1.58 -10.35 21.47
C TRP A 106 1.67 -11.66 22.25
N ASP A 107 0.77 -11.88 23.22
CA ASP A 107 0.75 -13.11 24.02
C ASP A 107 0.26 -14.33 23.22
N ARG A 108 -0.69 -14.16 22.30
CA ARG A 108 -1.30 -15.26 21.54
C ARG A 108 -0.57 -15.61 20.25
N ALA A 109 -0.09 -14.60 19.52
CA ALA A 109 0.45 -14.74 18.17
C ALA A 109 1.50 -13.66 17.85
N PRO A 110 2.62 -13.61 18.58
CA PRO A 110 3.62 -12.55 18.44
C PRO A 110 4.22 -12.52 17.03
N GLY A 111 4.46 -13.69 16.41
CA GLY A 111 4.98 -13.77 15.04
C GLY A 111 4.04 -13.17 13.99
N ALA A 112 2.72 -13.33 14.16
CA ALA A 112 1.73 -12.75 13.26
C ALA A 112 1.68 -11.22 13.39
N LEU A 113 1.77 -10.71 14.63
CA LEU A 113 1.84 -9.27 14.89
C LEU A 113 3.11 -8.64 14.31
N VAL A 114 4.28 -9.26 14.52
CA VAL A 114 5.56 -8.79 13.95
C VAL A 114 5.50 -8.78 12.42
N LEU A 115 4.98 -9.84 11.80
CA LEU A 115 4.82 -9.91 10.35
C LEU A 115 3.88 -8.82 9.84
N TRP A 116 2.75 -8.60 10.52
CA TRP A 116 1.80 -7.55 10.16
C TRP A 116 2.42 -6.15 10.26
N VAL A 117 3.12 -5.84 11.36
CA VAL A 117 3.83 -4.56 11.53
C VAL A 117 4.93 -4.39 10.49
N ALA A 118 5.68 -5.45 10.17
CA ALA A 118 6.72 -5.41 9.15
C ALA A 118 6.15 -5.12 7.75
N LEU A 119 5.03 -5.76 7.39
CA LEU A 119 4.33 -5.51 6.13
C LEU A 119 3.76 -4.09 6.07
N TRP A 120 3.18 -3.62 7.18
CA TRP A 120 2.67 -2.24 7.31
C TRP A 120 3.80 -1.19 7.18
N ALA A 121 4.94 -1.42 7.82
CA ALA A 121 6.11 -0.53 7.73
C ALA A 121 6.75 -0.57 6.33
N ALA A 122 6.89 -1.76 5.72
CA ALA A 122 7.42 -1.91 4.36
C ALA A 122 6.57 -1.13 3.35
N TRP A 123 5.25 -1.14 3.54
CA TRP A 123 4.31 -0.35 2.75
C TRP A 123 4.55 1.16 2.87
N HIS A 124 4.77 1.67 4.09
CA HIS A 124 5.09 3.09 4.31
C HIS A 124 6.40 3.51 3.67
N ILE A 125 7.41 2.63 3.71
CA ILE A 125 8.69 2.87 3.04
C ILE A 125 8.48 3.02 1.52
N LEU A 126 7.64 2.19 0.91
CA LEU A 126 7.33 2.29 -0.52
C LEU A 126 6.64 3.61 -0.87
N VAL A 127 5.63 4.02 -0.09
CA VAL A 127 4.95 5.32 -0.26
C VAL A 127 5.95 6.47 -0.11
N LEU A 128 6.80 6.44 0.92
CA LEU A 128 7.81 7.47 1.16
C LEU A 128 8.83 7.55 0.01
N VAL A 129 9.34 6.41 -0.45
CA VAL A 129 10.27 6.34 -1.60
C VAL A 129 9.62 6.89 -2.87
N SER A 130 8.32 6.62 -3.08
CA SER A 130 7.57 7.17 -4.22
C SER A 130 7.53 8.69 -4.20
N VAL A 131 7.22 9.26 -3.03
CA VAL A 131 7.13 10.70 -2.79
C VAL A 131 8.51 11.33 -2.95
N LEU A 132 9.53 10.81 -2.28
CA LEU A 132 10.90 11.34 -2.32
C LEU A 132 11.51 11.33 -3.72
N ARG A 133 11.35 10.23 -4.48
CA ARG A 133 11.81 10.18 -5.88
C ARG A 133 11.20 11.32 -6.70
N ARG A 134 9.91 11.62 -6.49
CA ARG A 134 9.20 12.59 -7.30
C ARG A 134 9.53 14.05 -6.94
N TYR A 135 9.63 14.36 -5.65
CA TYR A 135 10.04 15.69 -5.19
C TYR A 135 11.55 15.94 -5.36
N GLY A 136 12.38 14.90 -5.25
CA GLY A 136 13.82 14.94 -5.55
C GLY A 136 14.11 15.19 -7.04
N LEU A 137 13.40 14.50 -7.95
CA LEU A 137 13.55 14.73 -9.39
C LEU A 137 13.08 16.13 -9.82
N ARG A 138 12.04 16.68 -9.17
CA ARG A 138 11.53 18.03 -9.46
C ARG A 138 12.44 19.14 -8.96
N SER A 139 13.04 18.97 -7.78
CA SER A 139 14.01 19.93 -7.24
C SER A 139 15.29 19.96 -8.08
N ALA A 140 15.77 18.79 -8.53
CA ALA A 140 16.88 18.68 -9.47
C ALA A 140 16.56 19.31 -10.85
N ALA A 141 15.36 19.07 -11.39
CA ALA A 141 14.96 19.66 -12.66
C ALA A 141 14.79 21.19 -12.61
N ARG A 142 14.36 21.73 -11.46
CA ARG A 142 14.22 23.18 -11.26
C ARG A 142 15.58 23.88 -11.15
N THR A 143 16.54 23.26 -10.46
CA THR A 143 17.92 23.78 -10.35
C THR A 143 18.71 23.68 -11.65
N ALA A 144 18.37 22.74 -12.53
CA ALA A 144 18.96 22.64 -13.87
C ALA A 144 18.36 23.61 -14.90
N ALA A 145 17.24 24.27 -14.57
CA ALA A 145 16.55 25.23 -15.45
C ALA A 145 16.85 26.70 -15.09
N GLU A 146 17.59 26.92 -14.00
CA GLU A 146 18.15 28.22 -13.57
C GLU A 146 19.60 28.34 -14.03
#